data_AF-A0A9C8K994-F1
#
_entry.id   AF-A0A9C8K994-F1
#
_cell.length_a   1.000
_cell.length_b   1.000
_cell.length_c   1.000
_cell.angle_alpha   90.00
_cell.angle_beta   90.00
_cell.angle_gamma   90.00
#
_symmetry.space_group_name_H-M   'P 1'
#
loop_
_entity.id
_entity.type
_entity.pdbx_description
1 polymer ?
#
loop_
_entity_poly.entity_id
_entity_poly.type
_entity_poly.pdbx_seq_one_letter_code
_entity_poly.pdbx_strand_id
1 'polypeptide(L)'
;PNGSGKEVEAPIVLVDKINFDLEKLLKGPKKDEKITLNIHPFIAAYITKGFPSMRSKWFLEHKKWIKIQPRDAYTYLEYRFKDKDGKTVY
;
A
#
# COMPACT_ATOMS: atom_id res chain seq x y z
N PRO A 1 24.74 -20.99 9.98
CA PRO A 1 23.29 -21.29 9.93
C PRO A 1 22.50 -20.26 10.76
N ASN A 2 22.09 -19.14 10.13
CA ASN A 2 21.27 -18.13 10.79
C ASN A 2 19.82 -18.59 10.85
N GLY A 3 19.51 -19.36 11.89
CA GLY A 3 18.15 -19.54 12.39
C GLY A 3 17.71 -18.26 13.09
N SER A 4 16.83 -17.51 12.45
CA SER A 4 16.00 -16.53 13.13
C SER A 4 14.65 -16.63 12.47
N GLY A 5 13.73 -17.32 13.15
CA GLY A 5 12.32 -17.36 12.82
C GLY A 5 11.75 -15.96 12.93
N LYS A 6 12.08 -15.09 11.96
CA LYS A 6 11.33 -13.88 11.71
C LYS A 6 9.97 -14.37 11.29
N GLU A 7 9.07 -14.37 12.27
CA GLU A 7 7.63 -14.46 12.10
C GLU A 7 7.32 -13.74 10.80
N VAL A 8 7.00 -14.52 9.77
CA VAL A 8 6.67 -13.97 8.46
C VAL A 8 5.42 -13.15 8.69
N GLU A 9 5.60 -11.84 8.89
CA GLU A 9 4.52 -10.91 9.18
C GLU A 9 3.46 -11.16 8.10
N ALA A 10 2.27 -11.60 8.54
CA ALA A 10 1.28 -12.08 7.60
C ALA A 10 0.93 -10.93 6.65
N PRO A 11 0.78 -11.19 5.35
CA PRO A 11 0.44 -10.14 4.36
C PRO A 11 -0.81 -9.36 4.74
N ILE A 12 -1.72 -9.96 5.50
CA ILE A 12 -2.91 -9.29 6.03
C ILE A 12 -2.56 -8.13 6.98
N VAL A 13 -1.55 -8.29 7.84
CA VAL A 13 -1.11 -7.25 8.79
C VAL A 13 -0.50 -6.07 8.03
N LEU A 14 0.27 -6.35 6.98
CA LEU A 14 0.84 -5.32 6.11
C LEU A 14 -0.26 -4.52 5.41
N VAL A 15 -1.28 -5.21 4.92
CA VAL A 15 -2.40 -4.58 4.24
C VAL A 15 -3.23 -3.69 5.17
N ASP A 16 -3.45 -4.11 6.41
CA ASP A 16 -4.07 -3.28 7.45
C ASP A 16 -3.25 -2.02 7.76
N LYS A 17 -1.91 -2.14 7.86
CA LYS A 17 -1.01 -0.99 8.02
C LYS A 17 -1.12 -0.02 6.83
N ILE A 18 -1.11 -0.55 5.60
CA ILE A 18 -1.28 0.25 4.37
C ILE A 18 -2.62 0.98 4.40
N ASN A 19 -3.72 0.32 4.79
CA ASN A 19 -5.04 0.95 4.91
C ASN A 19 -5.02 2.11 5.89
N PHE A 20 -4.44 1.91 7.06
CA PHE A 20 -4.39 2.91 8.12
C PHE A 20 -3.55 4.13 7.72
N ASP A 21 -2.37 3.90 7.14
CA ASP A 21 -1.50 4.99 6.67
C ASP A 21 -2.12 5.72 5.48
N LEU A 22 -2.76 4.99 4.56
CA LEU A 22 -3.51 5.58 3.46
C LEU A 22 -4.64 6.47 4.00
N GLU A 23 -5.41 6.00 4.98
CA GLU A 23 -6.49 6.79 5.56
C GLU A 23 -5.95 8.08 6.20
N LYS A 24 -4.83 8.00 6.92
CA LYS A 24 -4.16 9.20 7.47
C LYS A 24 -3.72 10.17 6.38
N LEU A 25 -3.14 9.67 5.30
CA LEU A 25 -2.73 10.49 4.15
C LEU A 25 -3.93 11.16 3.47
N LEU A 26 -5.06 10.47 3.40
CA LEU A 26 -6.30 10.96 2.79
C LEU A 26 -7.08 11.91 3.69
N LYS A 27 -6.98 11.78 5.01
CA LYS A 27 -7.54 12.73 6.00
C LYS A 27 -6.65 13.95 6.23
N GLY A 28 -5.36 13.86 5.87
CA GLY A 28 -4.38 14.93 6.04
C GLY A 28 -4.46 16.06 5.01
N PRO A 29 -3.54 17.04 5.08
CA PRO A 29 -3.49 18.18 4.15
C PRO A 29 -3.23 17.77 2.70
N LYS A 30 -2.73 16.55 2.48
CA LYS A 30 -2.43 15.96 1.16
C LYS A 30 -3.61 15.20 0.53
N LYS A 31 -4.81 15.40 1.06
CA LYS A 31 -6.04 14.72 0.61
C LYS A 31 -6.35 14.86 -0.87
N ASP A 32 -5.78 15.84 -1.58
CA ASP A 32 -5.99 16.08 -3.01
C ASP A 32 -4.78 15.66 -3.88
N GLU A 33 -3.64 15.33 -3.29
CA GLU A 33 -2.43 14.96 -4.06
C GLU A 33 -2.49 13.55 -4.66
N LYS A 34 -1.89 13.34 -5.83
CA LYS A 34 -1.85 12.01 -6.44
C LYS A 34 -0.93 11.10 -5.63
N ILE A 35 -1.51 10.10 -4.98
CA ILE A 35 -0.75 9.13 -4.18
C ILE A 35 -0.47 7.88 -5.02
N THR A 36 0.79 7.47 -5.03
CA THR A 36 1.27 6.24 -5.66
C THR A 36 1.79 5.30 -4.58
N LEU A 37 1.18 4.12 -4.45
CA LEU A 37 1.62 3.06 -3.54
C LEU A 37 2.59 2.15 -4.29
N ASN A 38 3.86 2.18 -3.89
CA ASN A 38 4.88 1.25 -4.36
C ASN A 38 4.98 0.08 -3.40
N ILE A 39 4.78 -1.14 -3.90
CA ILE A 39 4.77 -2.37 -3.10
C ILE A 39 5.28 -3.55 -3.92
N HIS A 40 5.63 -4.64 -3.25
CA HIS A 40 6.00 -5.89 -3.92
C HIS A 40 4.82 -6.42 -4.77
N PRO A 41 5.07 -6.97 -5.99
CA PRO A 41 4.03 -7.48 -6.89
C PRO A 41 3.06 -8.48 -6.25
N PHE A 42 3.51 -9.29 -5.29
CA PHE A 42 2.65 -10.23 -4.58
C PHE A 42 1.54 -9.52 -3.78
N ILE A 43 1.91 -8.51 -3.00
CA ILE A 43 0.95 -7.71 -2.22
C ILE A 43 0.12 -6.81 -3.14
N ALA A 44 0.73 -6.30 -4.22
CA ALA A 44 0.00 -5.55 -5.24
C ALA A 44 -1.13 -6.38 -5.84
N ALA A 45 -0.83 -7.63 -6.18
CA ALA A 45 -1.84 -8.59 -6.60
C ALA A 45 -2.87 -8.81 -5.49
N TYR A 46 -2.48 -9.00 -4.24
CA TYR A 46 -3.42 -9.20 -3.13
C TYR A 46 -4.42 -8.03 -2.95
N ILE A 47 -3.96 -6.77 -3.09
CA ILE A 47 -4.81 -5.58 -2.95
C ILE A 47 -5.72 -5.36 -4.18
N THR A 48 -5.23 -5.74 -5.36
CA THR A 48 -5.92 -5.50 -6.64
C THR A 48 -6.78 -6.67 -7.11
N LYS A 49 -6.43 -7.90 -6.71
CA LYS A 49 -7.16 -9.13 -7.03
C LYS A 49 -8.28 -9.37 -6.02
N GLY A 50 -9.31 -10.05 -6.47
CA GLY A 50 -10.55 -10.27 -5.71
C GLY A 50 -11.66 -9.29 -6.10
N PHE A 51 -12.90 -9.70 -5.89
CA PHE A 51 -14.08 -8.87 -6.09
C PHE A 51 -14.97 -8.92 -4.83
N PRO A 52 -15.28 -7.78 -4.20
CA PRO A 52 -14.77 -6.43 -4.46
C PRO A 52 -13.28 -6.31 -4.12
N SER A 53 -12.50 -5.63 -4.99
CA SER A 53 -11.08 -5.40 -4.71
C SER A 53 -10.89 -4.37 -3.60
N MET A 54 -9.82 -4.49 -2.80
CA MET A 54 -9.54 -3.52 -1.74
C MET A 54 -9.31 -2.12 -2.30
N ARG A 55 -8.69 -2.04 -3.49
CA ARG A 55 -8.58 -0.81 -4.27
C ARG A 55 -9.95 -0.16 -4.56
N SER A 56 -10.95 -0.95 -4.93
CA SER A 56 -12.31 -0.45 -5.18
C SER A 56 -12.96 0.06 -3.90
N LYS A 57 -12.70 -0.60 -2.76
CA LYS A 57 -13.18 -0.15 -1.45
C LYS A 57 -12.59 1.23 -1.11
N TRP A 58 -11.30 1.44 -1.29
CA TRP A 58 -10.67 2.76 -1.09
C TRP A 58 -11.26 3.84 -1.98
N PHE A 59 -11.54 3.50 -3.25
CA PHE A 59 -12.18 4.43 -4.16
C PHE A 59 -13.59 4.78 -3.70
N LEU A 60 -14.35 3.83 -3.17
CA LEU A 60 -15.70 4.07 -2.68
C LEU A 60 -15.71 4.89 -1.39
N GLU A 61 -14.83 4.59 -0.44
CA GLU A 61 -14.75 5.26 0.86
C GLU A 61 -14.17 6.68 0.76
N HIS A 62 -13.13 6.87 -0.04
CA HIS A 62 -12.39 8.13 -0.10
C HIS A 62 -12.59 8.90 -1.41
N LYS A 63 -13.33 8.35 -2.37
CA LYS A 63 -13.50 8.93 -3.73
C LYS A 63 -12.17 9.25 -4.42
N LYS A 64 -11.10 8.55 -4.03
CA LYS A 64 -9.74 8.80 -4.50
C LYS A 64 -9.16 7.59 -5.19
N TRP A 65 -8.56 7.84 -6.35
CA TRP A 65 -7.92 6.80 -7.13
C TRP A 65 -6.45 6.67 -6.77
N ILE A 66 -6.11 5.59 -6.05
CA ILE A 66 -4.72 5.29 -5.68
C ILE A 66 -4.05 4.51 -6.81
N LYS A 67 -2.86 4.98 -7.22
CA LYS A 67 -2.04 4.29 -8.22
C LYS A 67 -1.18 3.24 -7.52
N ILE A 68 -1.39 1.97 -7.81
CA ILE A 68 -0.56 0.88 -7.28
C ILE A 68 0.55 0.59 -8.30
N GLN A 69 1.79 0.56 -7.84
CA GLN A 69 2.97 0.29 -8.66
C GLN A 69 3.72 -0.91 -8.06
N PRO A 70 3.69 -2.08 -8.74
CA PRO A 70 4.50 -3.20 -8.32
C PRO A 70 5.98 -2.86 -8.50
N ARG A 71 6.80 -3.19 -7.51
CA ARG A 71 8.25 -3.04 -7.55
C ARG A 71 8.89 -4.33 -7.06
N ASP A 72 9.53 -5.06 -7.96
CA ASP A 72 10.23 -6.32 -7.67
C ASP A 72 11.43 -6.14 -6.74
N ALA A 73 12.00 -4.92 -6.70
CA ALA A 73 13.11 -4.58 -5.82
C ALA A 73 12.72 -4.43 -4.33
N TYR A 74 11.43 -4.49 -3.99
CA TYR A 74 10.95 -4.27 -2.62
C TYR A 74 10.85 -5.61 -1.89
N THR A 75 11.21 -5.66 -0.60
CA THR A 75 10.95 -6.87 0.17
C THR A 75 9.44 -7.08 0.39
N TYR A 76 9.06 -8.29 0.78
CA TYR A 76 7.66 -8.69 0.96
C TYR A 76 6.87 -7.75 1.89
N LEU A 77 7.53 -7.18 2.89
CA LEU A 77 6.95 -6.31 3.93
C LEU A 77 7.20 -4.82 3.67
N GLU A 78 7.88 -4.47 2.58
CA GLU A 78 8.15 -3.07 2.25
C GLU A 78 7.06 -2.48 1.36
N TYR A 79 6.55 -1.33 1.80
CA TYR A 79 5.72 -0.44 1.02
C TYR A 79 6.21 0.99 1.15
N ARG A 80 5.97 1.80 0.13
CA ARG A 80 6.22 3.25 0.17
C ARG A 80 5.11 4.00 -0.51
N PHE A 81 4.61 5.04 0.15
CA PHE A 81 3.69 5.98 -0.48
C PHE A 81 4.48 7.12 -1.09
N LYS A 82 4.25 7.37 -2.37
CA LYS A 82 4.85 8.47 -3.12
C LYS A 82 3.80 9.50 -3.49
N ASP A 83 4.22 10.75 -3.42
CA ASP A 83 3.42 11.88 -3.88
C ASP A 83 3.49 12.06 -5.41
N LYS A 84 2.79 13.07 -5.95
CA LYS A 84 2.87 13.50 -7.35
C LYS A 84 4.30 13.86 -7.78
N ASP A 85 5.11 14.33 -6.83
CA ASP A 85 6.51 14.71 -7.01
C ASP A 85 7.45 13.48 -6.98
N GLY A 86 6.93 12.29 -6.70
CA GLY A 86 7.73 11.07 -6.56
C GLY A 86 8.50 10.97 -5.24
N LYS A 87 8.36 11.98 -4.36
CA LYS A 87 8.88 11.97 -2.99
C LYS A 87 8.13 10.96 -2.12
N THR A 88 8.88 10.15 -1.38
CA THR A 88 8.33 9.23 -0.38
C THR A 88 7.74 10.04 0.78
N VAL A 89 6.46 9.80 1.06
CA VAL A 89 5.70 10.45 2.14
C VAL A 89 5.63 9.53 3.36
N TYR A 90 5.59 8.21 3.12
CA TYR A 90 5.63 7.12 4.09
C TYR A 90 6.45 5.97 3.51
#